data_AF-A0A7K2MDC7-F1
#
_entry.id   AF-A0A7K2MDC7-F1
#
_cell.length_a   1.000
_cell.length_b   1.000
_cell.length_c   1.000
_cell.angle_alpha   90.00
_cell.angle_beta   90.00
_cell.angle_gamma   90.00
#
_symmetry.space_group_name_H-M   'P 1'
#
loop_
_entity.id
_entity.type
_entity.pdbx_description
1 polymer ?
#
loop_
_entity_poly.entity_id
_entity_poly.type
_entity_poly.pdbx_seq_one_letter_code
_entity_poly.pdbx_strand_id
1 'polypeptide(L)' 'MTKVFASPAALAAAVGTHLGTSEWIRVDQSRIDLFAEATGDHQWIHV' A
#
# COMPACT_ATOMS: atom_id res chain seq x y z
N MET A 1 -5.23 -3.60 -13.62
CA MET A 1 -6.49 -4.36 -13.76
C MET A 1 -6.91 -4.85 -12.39
N THR A 2 -8.09 -4.45 -11.90
CA THR A 2 -8.56 -4.82 -10.56
C THR A 2 -9.24 -6.18 -10.59
N LYS A 3 -8.74 -7.15 -9.81
CA LYS A 3 -9.39 -8.44 -9.62
C LYS A 3 -10.41 -8.34 -8.50
N VAL A 4 -11.67 -8.65 -8.81
CA VAL A 4 -12.77 -8.67 -7.83
C VAL A 4 -13.15 -10.13 -7.55
N PHE A 5 -13.18 -10.51 -6.28
CA PHE A 5 -13.64 -11.82 -5.83
C PHE A 5 -15.09 -11.74 -5.40
N ALA A 6 -15.93 -12.68 -5.84
CA ALA A 6 -17.36 -12.68 -5.55
C ALA A 6 -17.71 -13.04 -4.10
N SER A 7 -16.78 -13.68 -3.37
CA SER A 7 -16.97 -14.07 -1.97
C SER A 7 -15.63 -14.30 -1.25
N PRO A 8 -15.62 -14.32 0.09
CA PRO A 8 -14.42 -14.69 0.86
C PRO A 8 -13.90 -16.11 0.53
N ALA A 9 -14.80 -17.06 0.25
CA ALA A 9 -14.41 -18.41 -0.14
C ALA A 9 -13.69 -18.44 -1.50
N ALA A 10 -14.12 -17.62 -2.45
CA ALA A 10 -13.46 -17.48 -3.74
C ALA A 10 -12.06 -16.85 -3.62
N LEU A 11 -11.86 -15.94 -2.66
CA LEU A 11 -10.53 -15.40 -2.35
C LEU A 11 -9.63 -16.46 -1.71
N ALA A 12 -10.15 -17.24 -0.75
CA ALA A 12 -9.39 -18.32 -0.11
C ALA A 12 -8.94 -19.38 -1.12
N ALA A 13 -9.77 -19.69 -2.11
CA ALA A 13 -9.42 -20.61 -3.20
C ALA A 13 -8.33 -20.08 -4.14
N ALA A 14 -8.02 -18.78 -4.11
CA ALA A 14 -7.06 -18.14 -5.01
C ALA A 14 -5.61 -18.11 -4.47
N VAL A 15 -5.33 -18.76 -3.34
CA VAL A 15 -3.98 -18.86 -2.75
C VAL A 15 -2.99 -19.36 -3.82
N GLY A 16 -1.85 -18.68 -3.91
CA GLY A 16 -0.81 -18.95 -4.92
C GLY A 16 -1.00 -18.22 -6.25
N THR A 17 -2.12 -17.52 -6.46
CA THR A 17 -2.34 -16.72 -7.68
C THR A 17 -1.65 -15.36 -7.58
N HIS A 18 -0.93 -14.95 -8.63
CA HIS A 18 -0.42 -13.58 -8.75
C HIS A 18 -1.55 -12.58 -9.03
N LEU A 19 -1.66 -11.51 -8.23
CA LEU A 19 -2.74 -10.51 -8.34
C LEU A 19 -2.37 -9.27 -9.17
N GLY A 20 -1.12 -9.20 -9.65
CA GLY A 20 -0.59 -8.03 -10.36
C GLY A 20 0.06 -7.02 -9.43
N THR A 21 0.49 -5.90 -10.01
CA THR A 21 1.04 -4.73 -9.30
C THR A 21 0.08 -3.55 -9.42
N SER A 22 0.17 -2.60 -8.50
CA SER A 22 -0.48 -1.30 -8.67
C SER A 22 0.26 -0.47 -9.72
N GLU A 23 -0.36 0.63 -10.11
CA GLU A 23 0.36 1.72 -10.77
C GLU A 23 1.41 2.33 -9.83
N TRP A 24 2.41 2.98 -10.43
CA TRP A 24 3.35 3.80 -9.67
C TRP A 24 2.62 4.94 -8.98
N ILE A 25 3.02 5.23 -7.75
CA ILE A 25 2.58 6.41 -7.02
C ILE A 25 3.77 7.32 -6.74
N ARG A 26 3.54 8.63 -6.82
CA ARG A 26 4.53 9.61 -6.38
C ARG A 26 4.54 9.67 -4.86
N VAL A 27 5.71 9.53 -4.27
CA VAL A 27 5.96 9.85 -2.87
C VAL A 27 6.67 11.18 -2.83
N ASP A 28 5.99 12.20 -2.32
CA ASP A 28 6.56 13.54 -2.12
C ASP A 28 6.77 13.81 -0.62
N GLN A 29 7.42 14.93 -0.34
CA GLN A 29 7.78 15.31 1.02
C GLN A 29 6.54 15.42 1.93
N SER A 30 5.41 15.92 1.42
CA SER A 30 4.19 16.08 2.23
C SER A 30 3.65 14.76 2.79
N ARG A 31 3.79 13.67 2.02
CA ARG A 31 3.41 12.34 2.47
C ARG A 31 4.38 11.79 3.52
N ILE A 32 5.66 12.14 3.43
CA ILE A 32 6.68 11.75 4.41
C ILE A 32 6.46 12.51 5.71
N ASP A 33 6.26 13.83 5.64
CA ASP A 33 5.98 14.69 6.79
C ASP A 33 4.75 14.20 7.56
N LEU A 34 3.65 13.89 6.87
CA LEU A 34 2.44 13.34 7.50
C LEU A 34 2.66 11.98 8.18
N PHE A 35 3.57 11.17 7.65
CA PHE A 35 3.93 9.90 8.27
C PHE A 35 4.77 10.11 9.53
N ALA A 36 5.73 11.05 9.49
CA ALA A 36 6.53 11.46 10.64
C ALA A 36 5.63 11.98 11.77
N GLU A 37 4.67 12.86 11.46
CA GLU A 37 3.69 13.37 12.44
C GLU A 37 2.84 12.25 13.03
N ALA A 38 2.37 11.31 12.22
CA ALA A 38 1.52 10.21 12.67
C ALA A 38 2.26 9.19 13.57
N THR A 39 3.57 9.04 13.40
CA THR A 39 4.37 8.02 14.07
C THR A 39 5.32 8.58 15.13
N GLY A 40 5.55 9.89 15.12
CA GLY A 40 6.57 10.55 15.92
C GLY A 40 7.99 10.42 15.35
N ASP A 41 8.19 9.76 14.20
CA ASP A 41 9.52 9.57 13.61
C ASP A 41 9.97 10.79 12.78
N HIS A 42 10.56 11.76 13.48
CA HIS A 42 11.12 12.98 12.91
C HIS A 42 12.64 12.93 12.75
N GLN A 43 13.21 11.76 12.41
CA GLN A 43 14.64 11.70 12.12
C GLN A 43 15.01 12.65 10.96
N TRP A 44 16.19 13.28 11.05
CA TRP A 44 16.68 14.31 10.12
C TRP A 44 16.82 13.86 8.66
N ILE A 45 16.77 12.55 8.40
CA ILE A 45 16.78 12.01 7.03
C ILE A 45 15.39 12.02 6.39
N HIS A 46 14.34 12.19 7.20
CA HIS A 46 12.94 12.16 6.75
C HIS A 46 12.38 13.58 6.53
N VAL A 47 12.71 14.56 7.38
CA VAL A 47 12.10 15.90 7.44
C VAL A 47 13.11 17.05 7.53
#